data_AF-A0A134A8V9-F1
#
_entry.id   AF-A0A134A8V9-F1
#
_cell.length_a   1.000
_cell.length_b   1.000
_cell.length_c   1.000
_cell.angle_alpha   90.00
_cell.angle_beta   90.00
_cell.angle_gamma   90.00
#
_symmetry.space_group_name_H-M   'P 1'
#
loop_
_entity.id
_entity.type
_entity.pdbx_description
1 polymer ?
#
loop_
_entity_poly.entity_id
_entity_poly.type
_entity_poly.pdbx_seq_one_letter_code
_entity_poly.pdbx_strand_id
1 'polypeptide(L)'
;MAKSSSSDNSREKLLTTLTPVVSVLLALIVGAIIIACLGKSPVQGYAAMLQGSLGSLSKVAKTLERSCPLIFTGLCAVFAYKCGVFNLGGEGQFIMGGCATATVVLGLGLDGPVGMLCGLTAGIVVGGLWGLLPGIMKITRGLNEMITTIMLNYIAMYFMEYVFKNLFSDNGLPKTLAMPSAARLPGIGGMHVGVILAVLLGLFLWYLIFRTSFGFKIRAVGMNPIASRVSGFPVNRLVLLAFVISGAIAGMGGAVELLGKTPYRLAAGFGAGFGFDGVAIALISQLNPIAAMLVAILFGILNTGGTMMQSVIGVPTAIVDIIRGLIIIFAVAGMAIVKLPKIIAFFSSRGPKQGANEPEVATDKKAEVTA
;
A
#
# COMPACT_ATOMS: atom_id res chain seq x y z
N MET A 1 -20.53 29.29 -21.45
CA MET A 1 -19.43 29.12 -20.46
C MET A 1 -19.50 27.85 -19.60
N ALA A 2 -20.66 27.20 -19.37
CA ALA A 2 -20.76 26.01 -18.50
C ALA A 2 -20.37 24.65 -19.13
N LYS A 3 -20.27 24.54 -20.47
CA LYS A 3 -19.92 23.27 -21.15
C LYS A 3 -18.42 22.95 -21.16
N SER A 4 -17.53 23.95 -21.18
CA SER A 4 -16.07 23.73 -21.25
C SER A 4 -15.47 23.24 -19.93
N SER A 5 -16.05 23.60 -18.77
CA SER A 5 -15.56 23.12 -17.47
C SER A 5 -15.89 21.65 -17.20
N SER A 6 -16.94 21.11 -17.82
CA SER A 6 -17.36 19.71 -17.66
C SER A 6 -16.49 18.71 -18.43
N SER A 7 -15.97 19.09 -19.60
CA SER A 7 -15.13 18.23 -20.44
C SER A 7 -13.69 18.15 -19.91
N ASP A 8 -13.16 19.24 -19.36
CA ASP A 8 -11.83 19.28 -18.74
C ASP A 8 -11.78 18.41 -17.46
N ASN A 9 -12.80 18.50 -16.61
CA ASN A 9 -12.89 17.71 -15.38
C ASN A 9 -13.07 16.20 -15.67
N SER A 10 -13.73 15.85 -16.78
CA SER A 10 -13.88 14.46 -17.23
C SER A 10 -12.56 13.90 -17.78
N ARG A 11 -11.79 14.72 -18.52
CA ARG A 11 -10.46 14.35 -19.03
C ARG A 11 -9.43 14.20 -17.92
N GLU A 12 -9.43 15.10 -16.94
CA GLU A 12 -8.54 15.00 -15.79
C GLU A 12 -8.80 13.73 -14.97
N LYS A 13 -10.08 13.38 -14.75
CA LYS A 13 -10.47 12.10 -14.12
C LYS A 13 -10.06 10.89 -14.94
N LEU A 14 -10.20 10.96 -16.26
CA LEU A 14 -9.77 9.89 -17.16
C LEU A 14 -8.25 9.69 -17.10
N LEU A 15 -7.47 10.77 -17.19
CA LEU A 15 -6.02 10.74 -17.15
C LEU A 15 -5.50 10.23 -15.80
N THR A 16 -6.06 10.71 -14.69
CA THR A 16 -5.69 10.23 -13.35
C THR A 16 -6.04 8.76 -13.14
N THR A 17 -7.17 8.27 -13.69
CA THR A 17 -7.56 6.86 -13.57
C THR A 17 -6.71 5.95 -14.48
N LEU A 18 -6.32 6.42 -15.66
CA LEU A 18 -5.50 5.65 -16.61
C LEU A 18 -4.01 5.64 -16.25
N THR A 19 -3.52 6.64 -15.51
CA THR A 19 -2.11 6.79 -15.19
C THR A 19 -1.51 5.51 -14.56
N PRO A 20 -2.07 4.91 -13.49
CA PRO A 20 -1.53 3.69 -12.92
C PRO A 20 -1.46 2.50 -13.90
N VAL A 21 -2.47 2.37 -14.77
CA VAL A 21 -2.51 1.30 -15.78
C VAL A 21 -1.39 1.48 -16.81
N VAL A 22 -1.21 2.70 -17.30
CA VAL A 22 -0.14 3.05 -18.24
C VAL A 22 1.23 2.83 -17.59
N SER A 23 1.40 3.20 -16.32
CA SER A 23 2.65 2.98 -15.58
C SER A 23 3.00 1.50 -15.45
N VAL A 24 2.01 0.64 -15.18
CA VAL A 24 2.21 -0.83 -15.15
C VAL A 24 2.61 -1.35 -16.52
N LEU A 25 1.94 -0.93 -17.59
CA LEU A 25 2.26 -1.37 -18.95
C LEU A 25 3.67 -0.93 -19.36
N LEU A 26 4.06 0.32 -19.09
CA LEU A 26 5.40 0.81 -19.37
C LEU A 26 6.48 0.02 -18.61
N ALA A 27 6.23 -0.30 -17.33
CA ALA A 27 7.15 -1.11 -16.54
C ALA A 27 7.31 -2.52 -17.11
N LEU A 28 6.22 -3.15 -17.58
CA LEU A 28 6.28 -4.45 -18.24
C LEU A 28 6.98 -4.39 -19.60
N ILE A 29 6.86 -3.28 -20.36
CA ILE A 29 7.60 -3.09 -21.61
C ILE A 29 9.10 -3.00 -21.32
N VAL A 30 9.50 -2.16 -20.36
CA VAL A 30 10.92 -2.04 -19.98
C VAL A 30 11.44 -3.36 -19.40
N GLY A 31 10.65 -4.08 -18.59
CA GLY A 31 10.98 -5.42 -18.13
C GLY A 31 11.20 -6.41 -19.28
N ALA A 32 10.41 -6.32 -20.36
CA ALA A 32 10.56 -7.18 -21.52
C ALA A 32 11.87 -6.89 -22.26
N ILE A 33 12.25 -5.61 -22.37
CA ILE A 33 13.53 -5.19 -22.94
C ILE A 33 14.69 -5.78 -22.13
N ILE A 34 14.63 -5.72 -20.80
CA ILE A 34 15.69 -6.28 -19.94
C ILE A 34 15.79 -7.80 -20.13
N ILE A 35 14.66 -8.52 -20.18
CA ILE A 35 14.66 -9.97 -20.44
C ILE A 35 15.28 -10.30 -21.81
N ALA A 36 14.98 -9.51 -22.84
CA ALA A 36 15.55 -9.66 -24.17
C ALA A 36 17.07 -9.40 -24.18
N CYS A 37 17.54 -8.38 -23.46
CA CYS A 37 18.98 -8.10 -23.31
C CYS A 37 19.76 -9.24 -22.63
N LEU A 38 19.08 -10.07 -21.83
CA LEU A 38 19.67 -11.27 -21.22
C LEU A 38 19.64 -12.49 -22.15
N GLY A 39 19.24 -12.32 -23.42
CA GLY A 39 19.15 -13.40 -24.40
C GLY A 39 18.00 -14.38 -24.14
N LYS A 40 16.99 -13.98 -23.36
CA LYS A 40 15.81 -14.80 -23.04
C LYS A 40 14.57 -14.24 -23.72
N SER A 41 13.59 -15.10 -24.01
CA SER A 41 12.32 -14.68 -24.63
C SER A 41 11.41 -13.97 -23.61
N PRO A 42 11.07 -12.68 -23.80
CA PRO A 42 10.19 -11.96 -22.88
C PRO A 42 8.78 -12.54 -22.84
N VAL A 43 8.27 -12.99 -23.99
CA VAL A 43 6.95 -13.60 -24.12
C VAL A 43 6.87 -14.88 -23.30
N GLN A 44 7.88 -15.74 -23.39
CA GLN A 44 7.95 -16.96 -22.56
C GLN A 44 8.10 -16.62 -21.08
N GLY A 45 8.87 -15.59 -20.73
CA GLY A 45 9.01 -15.13 -19.35
C GLY A 45 7.70 -14.68 -18.72
N TYR A 46 6.94 -13.83 -19.41
CA TYR A 46 5.64 -13.38 -18.93
C TYR A 46 4.57 -14.45 -18.97
N ALA A 47 4.59 -15.34 -19.96
CA ALA A 47 3.72 -16.52 -19.97
C ALA A 47 4.01 -17.42 -18.75
N ALA A 48 5.28 -17.70 -18.46
CA ALA A 48 5.68 -18.48 -17.28
C ALA A 48 5.29 -17.77 -15.97
N MET A 49 5.40 -16.45 -15.91
CA MET A 49 4.98 -15.65 -14.75
C MET A 49 3.46 -15.76 -14.51
N LEU A 50 2.66 -15.59 -15.55
CA LEU A 50 1.19 -15.73 -15.47
C LEU A 50 0.80 -17.17 -15.15
N GLN A 51 1.45 -18.16 -15.76
CA GLN A 51 1.21 -19.57 -15.46
C GLN A 51 1.65 -19.96 -14.04
N GLY A 52 2.68 -19.31 -13.51
CA GLY A 52 3.19 -19.52 -12.15
C GLY A 52 2.28 -18.95 -11.06
N SER A 53 1.56 -17.88 -11.36
CA SER A 53 0.68 -17.16 -10.43
C SER A 53 -0.80 -17.56 -10.57
N LEU A 54 -1.29 -17.72 -11.81
CA LEU A 54 -2.72 -17.93 -12.12
C LEU A 54 -3.02 -19.27 -12.80
N GLY A 55 -2.00 -20.09 -13.11
CA GLY A 55 -2.18 -21.30 -13.92
C GLY A 55 -2.92 -22.46 -13.26
N SER A 56 -3.16 -22.42 -11.95
CA SER A 56 -3.99 -23.41 -11.24
C SER A 56 -4.60 -22.81 -9.98
N LEU A 57 -5.65 -23.43 -9.43
CA LEU A 57 -6.31 -22.95 -8.21
C LEU A 57 -5.34 -22.85 -7.02
N SER A 58 -4.43 -23.81 -6.86
CA SER A 58 -3.40 -23.78 -5.81
C SER A 58 -2.41 -22.63 -5.98
N LYS A 59 -2.07 -22.27 -7.24
CA LYS A 59 -1.19 -21.13 -7.53
C LYS A 59 -1.87 -19.80 -7.26
N VAL A 60 -3.17 -19.70 -7.57
CA VAL A 60 -4.00 -18.54 -7.21
C VAL A 60 -4.05 -18.38 -5.70
N ALA A 61 -4.28 -19.46 -4.96
CA ALA A 61 -4.30 -19.44 -3.49
C ALA A 61 -2.96 -18.96 -2.92
N LYS A 62 -1.83 -19.49 -3.40
CA LYS A 62 -0.49 -19.05 -3.00
C LYS A 62 -0.21 -17.58 -3.36
N THR A 63 -0.71 -17.14 -4.51
CA THR A 63 -0.61 -15.73 -4.93
C THR A 63 -1.35 -14.82 -3.97
N LEU A 64 -2.56 -15.21 -3.55
CA LEU A 64 -3.35 -14.46 -2.57
C LEU A 64 -2.70 -14.44 -1.18
N GLU A 65 -2.12 -15.55 -0.72
CA GLU A 65 -1.30 -15.57 0.50
C GLU A 65 -0.12 -14.61 0.39
N ARG A 66 0.56 -14.56 -0.77
CA ARG A 66 1.68 -13.65 -0.99
C ARG A 66 1.26 -12.17 -1.06
N SER A 67 0.04 -11.90 -1.51
CA SER A 67 -0.57 -10.57 -1.51
C SER A 67 -1.08 -10.13 -0.14
N CYS A 68 -1.41 -11.06 0.75
CA CYS A 68 -1.98 -10.76 2.06
C CYS A 68 -1.17 -9.73 2.88
N PRO A 69 0.14 -9.91 3.13
CA PRO A 69 0.91 -8.91 3.87
C PRO A 69 0.98 -7.56 3.15
N LEU A 70 1.00 -7.56 1.81
CA LEU A 70 1.01 -6.35 0.99
C LEU A 70 -0.32 -5.57 1.04
N ILE A 71 -1.45 -6.28 1.18
CA ILE A 71 -2.75 -5.65 1.40
C ILE A 71 -2.73 -4.92 2.75
N PHE A 72 -2.28 -5.57 3.83
CA PHE A 72 -2.22 -4.92 5.14
C PHE A 72 -1.29 -3.70 5.15
N THR A 73 -0.07 -3.82 4.64
CA THR A 73 0.87 -2.68 4.62
C THR A 73 0.42 -1.58 3.67
N GLY A 74 -0.19 -1.93 2.53
CA GLY A 74 -0.82 -0.98 1.61
C GLY A 74 -1.97 -0.21 2.27
N LEU A 75 -2.89 -0.91 2.93
CA LEU A 75 -4.01 -0.30 3.65
C LEU A 75 -3.54 0.58 4.83
N CYS A 76 -2.51 0.15 5.54
CA CYS A 76 -1.83 0.92 6.58
C CYS A 76 -1.37 2.28 6.03
N ALA A 77 -0.65 2.29 4.90
CA ALA A 77 -0.17 3.52 4.26
C ALA A 77 -1.33 4.37 3.71
N VAL A 78 -2.31 3.75 3.03
CA VAL A 78 -3.52 4.44 2.53
C VAL A 78 -4.22 5.22 3.64
N PHE A 79 -4.42 4.59 4.80
CA PHE A 79 -5.13 5.20 5.91
C PHE A 79 -4.38 6.41 6.50
N ALA A 80 -3.07 6.25 6.76
CA ALA A 80 -2.25 7.34 7.28
C ALA A 80 -2.20 8.53 6.31
N TYR A 81 -1.99 8.25 5.02
CA TYR A 81 -1.79 9.29 4.00
C TYR A 81 -3.10 10.03 3.71
N LYS A 82 -4.27 9.38 3.89
CA LYS A 82 -5.57 10.08 3.86
C LYS A 82 -5.73 11.11 4.96
N CYS A 83 -5.01 10.98 6.07
CA CYS A 83 -4.95 11.99 7.14
C CYS A 83 -3.84 13.04 6.90
N GLY A 84 -3.10 12.98 5.79
CA GLY A 84 -2.01 13.90 5.48
C GLY A 84 -0.73 13.66 6.27
N VAL A 85 -0.54 12.45 6.80
CA VAL A 85 0.70 12.06 7.49
C VAL A 85 1.36 10.87 6.82
N PHE A 86 2.68 10.92 6.71
CA PHE A 86 3.46 9.90 6.02
C PHE A 86 3.99 8.86 7.01
N ASN A 87 3.22 7.80 7.24
CA ASN A 87 3.70 6.64 7.99
C ASN A 87 4.53 5.70 7.09
N LEU A 88 5.85 5.88 7.10
CA LEU A 88 6.81 4.94 6.48
C LEU A 88 7.24 3.81 7.45
N GLY A 89 6.61 3.77 8.64
CA GLY A 89 6.91 2.87 9.74
C GLY A 89 6.10 1.58 9.73
N GLY A 90 5.31 1.36 8.67
CA GLY A 90 4.44 0.18 8.53
C GLY A 90 5.22 -1.13 8.61
N GLU A 91 6.47 -1.16 8.15
CA GLU A 91 7.35 -2.33 8.26
C GLU A 91 7.66 -2.68 9.72
N GLY A 92 8.09 -1.70 10.51
CA GLY A 92 8.37 -1.87 11.93
C GLY A 92 7.12 -2.22 12.72
N GLN A 93 5.97 -1.60 12.41
CA GLN A 93 4.68 -1.91 13.04
C GLN A 93 4.23 -3.35 12.73
N PHE A 94 4.46 -3.82 11.49
CA PHE A 94 4.23 -5.21 11.08
C PHE A 94 5.14 -6.19 11.83
N ILE A 95 6.45 -5.90 11.88
CA ILE A 95 7.44 -6.71 12.60
C ILE A 95 7.09 -6.80 14.09
N MET A 96 6.80 -5.67 14.73
CA MET A 96 6.42 -5.63 16.15
C MET A 96 5.11 -6.36 16.42
N GLY A 97 4.16 -6.31 15.48
CA GLY A 97 2.94 -7.12 15.56
C GLY A 97 3.22 -8.62 15.56
N GLY A 98 4.13 -9.08 14.69
CA GLY A 98 4.62 -10.47 14.68
C GLY A 98 5.36 -10.83 15.99
N CYS A 99 6.22 -9.96 16.49
CA CYS A 99 6.94 -10.16 17.76
C CYS A 99 5.99 -10.28 18.96
N ALA A 100 4.97 -9.42 19.03
CA ALA A 100 3.95 -9.47 20.07
C ALA A 100 3.14 -10.77 20.01
N THR A 101 2.75 -11.18 18.79
CA THR A 101 2.06 -12.44 18.55
C THR A 101 2.89 -13.63 19.04
N ALA A 102 4.17 -13.71 18.66
CA ALA A 102 5.07 -14.75 19.14
C ALA A 102 5.23 -14.74 20.66
N THR A 103 5.38 -13.54 21.26
CA THR A 103 5.57 -13.39 22.71
C THR A 103 4.36 -13.85 23.50
N VAL A 104 3.14 -13.53 23.04
CA VAL A 104 1.91 -13.95 23.71
C VAL A 104 1.65 -15.44 23.53
N VAL A 105 1.79 -15.96 22.30
CA VAL A 105 1.48 -17.37 22.02
C VAL A 105 2.53 -18.29 22.64
N LEU A 106 3.82 -18.04 22.42
CA LEU A 106 4.90 -18.89 22.95
C LEU A 106 5.20 -18.61 24.42
N GLY A 107 5.23 -17.34 24.83
CA GLY A 107 5.62 -16.94 26.19
C GLY A 107 4.59 -17.33 27.25
N LEU A 108 3.31 -17.30 26.91
CA LEU A 108 2.23 -17.77 27.80
C LEU A 108 1.83 -19.22 27.54
N GLY A 109 2.44 -19.89 26.56
CA GLY A 109 2.10 -21.26 26.18
C GLY A 109 0.64 -21.42 25.73
N LEU A 110 0.06 -20.38 25.13
CA LEU A 110 -1.34 -20.42 24.69
C LEU A 110 -1.44 -21.21 23.38
N ASP A 111 -2.41 -22.10 23.32
CA ASP A 111 -2.72 -22.87 22.12
C ASP A 111 -4.21 -22.75 21.74
N GLY A 112 -4.59 -23.37 20.63
CA GLY A 112 -5.95 -23.41 20.15
C GLY A 112 -6.47 -22.05 19.68
N PRO A 113 -7.80 -21.92 19.54
CA PRO A 113 -8.43 -20.67 19.12
C PRO A 113 -8.16 -19.50 20.06
N VAL A 114 -7.94 -19.76 21.36
CA VAL A 114 -7.58 -18.73 22.34
C VAL A 114 -6.19 -18.17 22.04
N GLY A 115 -5.19 -19.04 21.83
CA GLY A 115 -3.85 -18.61 21.40
C GLY A 115 -3.88 -17.80 20.10
N MET A 116 -4.66 -18.24 19.11
CA MET A 116 -4.85 -17.52 17.85
C MET A 116 -5.43 -16.10 18.07
N LEU A 117 -6.52 -15.97 18.83
CA LEU A 117 -7.19 -14.69 19.08
C LEU A 117 -6.34 -13.75 19.95
N CYS A 118 -5.69 -14.28 21.00
CA CYS A 118 -4.76 -13.53 21.84
C CYS A 118 -3.54 -13.05 21.03
N GLY A 119 -3.00 -13.90 20.15
CA GLY A 119 -1.91 -13.53 19.24
C GLY A 119 -2.31 -12.40 18.28
N LEU A 120 -3.45 -12.54 17.60
CA LEU A 120 -3.97 -11.50 16.70
C LEU A 120 -4.20 -10.16 17.41
N THR A 121 -4.85 -10.19 18.57
CA THR A 121 -5.13 -8.98 19.37
C THR A 121 -3.84 -8.34 19.88
N ALA A 122 -2.87 -9.12 20.33
CA ALA A 122 -1.56 -8.62 20.72
C ALA A 122 -0.84 -7.91 19.56
N GLY A 123 -0.88 -8.51 18.36
CA GLY A 123 -0.30 -7.90 17.17
C GLY A 123 -0.95 -6.56 16.79
N ILE A 124 -2.28 -6.49 16.85
CA ILE A 124 -3.04 -5.26 16.60
C ILE A 124 -2.68 -4.18 17.61
N VAL A 125 -2.68 -4.52 18.91
CA VAL A 125 -2.43 -3.56 20.00
C VAL A 125 -0.99 -3.06 19.94
N VAL A 126 -0.01 -3.96 19.86
CA VAL A 126 1.40 -3.57 19.85
C VAL A 126 1.77 -2.84 18.56
N GLY A 127 1.22 -3.24 17.40
CA GLY A 127 1.38 -2.47 16.16
C GLY A 127 0.85 -1.05 16.29
N GLY A 128 -0.33 -0.88 16.90
CA GLY A 128 -0.91 0.44 17.16
C GLY A 128 -0.11 1.27 18.17
N LEU A 129 0.38 0.66 19.25
CA LEU A 129 1.28 1.30 20.21
C LEU A 129 2.62 1.68 19.58
N TRP A 130 3.14 0.88 18.66
CA TRP A 130 4.36 1.22 17.91
C TRP A 130 4.14 2.42 16.99
N GLY A 131 2.96 2.50 16.36
CA GLY A 131 2.53 3.69 15.61
C GLY A 131 2.30 4.92 16.47
N LEU A 132 1.92 4.74 17.74
CA LEU A 132 1.74 5.85 18.68
C LEU A 132 3.03 6.66 18.89
N LEU A 133 4.18 5.99 18.94
CA LEU A 133 5.49 6.62 19.19
C LEU A 133 5.82 7.78 18.22
N PRO A 134 5.85 7.57 16.89
CA PRO A 134 6.08 8.65 15.93
C PRO A 134 4.93 9.66 15.92
N GLY A 135 3.69 9.21 16.16
CA GLY A 135 2.53 10.08 16.27
C GLY A 135 2.68 11.11 17.39
N ILE A 136 3.09 10.69 18.59
CA ILE A 136 3.35 11.58 19.74
C ILE A 136 4.46 12.57 19.39
N MET A 137 5.58 12.09 18.85
CA MET A 137 6.72 12.93 18.48
C MET A 137 6.34 14.00 17.45
N LYS A 138 5.48 13.65 16.47
CA LYS A 138 4.96 14.59 15.49
C LYS A 138 4.06 15.65 16.14
N ILE A 139 3.07 15.26 16.94
CA ILE A 139 2.08 16.23 17.46
C ILE A 139 2.63 17.12 18.59
N THR A 140 3.66 16.65 19.32
CA THR A 140 4.23 17.38 20.46
C THR A 140 5.43 18.24 20.07
N ARG A 141 6.35 17.68 19.28
CA ARG A 141 7.65 18.30 18.94
C ARG A 141 7.75 18.71 17.47
N GLY A 142 6.76 18.40 16.64
CA GLY A 142 6.80 18.71 15.21
C GLY A 142 7.89 17.94 14.46
N LEU A 143 8.35 16.80 14.99
CA LEU A 143 9.38 16.01 14.31
C LEU A 143 8.86 15.48 12.98
N ASN A 144 9.76 15.41 12.00
CA ASN A 144 9.44 14.84 10.69
C ASN A 144 9.07 13.36 10.85
N GLU A 145 7.82 13.02 10.51
CA GLU A 145 7.33 11.66 10.65
C GLU A 145 8.04 10.66 9.75
N MET A 146 8.55 11.08 8.59
CA MET A 146 9.25 10.17 7.67
C MET A 146 10.54 9.67 8.32
N ILE A 147 11.31 10.56 8.94
CA ILE A 147 12.57 10.21 9.61
C ILE A 147 12.27 9.30 10.82
N THR A 148 11.38 9.74 11.71
CA THR A 148 11.09 9.00 12.96
C THR A 148 10.52 7.61 12.67
N THR A 149 9.63 7.47 11.70
CA THR A 149 9.04 6.18 11.34
C THR A 149 10.03 5.23 10.67
N ILE A 150 10.91 5.73 9.79
CA ILE A 150 11.98 4.91 9.20
C ILE A 150 12.97 4.45 10.29
N MET A 151 13.36 5.34 11.20
CA MET A 151 14.29 4.96 12.29
C MET A 151 13.70 3.88 13.20
N LEU A 152 12.40 3.95 13.50
CA LEU A 152 11.71 2.93 14.28
C LEU A 152 11.61 1.56 13.58
N ASN A 153 11.69 1.51 12.24
CA ASN A 153 11.75 0.22 11.53
C ASN A 153 13.03 -0.54 11.87
N TYR A 154 14.18 0.14 11.92
CA TYR A 154 15.44 -0.50 12.30
C TYR A 154 15.42 -1.00 13.74
N ILE A 155 14.85 -0.22 14.65
CA ILE A 155 14.68 -0.66 16.05
C ILE A 155 13.80 -1.91 16.13
N ALA A 156 12.68 -1.94 15.40
CA ALA A 156 11.82 -3.12 15.34
C ALA A 156 12.53 -4.35 14.76
N MET A 157 13.34 -4.16 13.71
CA MET A 157 14.12 -5.22 13.08
C MET A 157 15.14 -5.82 14.07
N TYR A 158 15.94 -4.99 14.74
CA TYR A 158 16.90 -5.46 15.74
C TYR A 158 16.23 -6.06 16.98
N PHE A 159 15.08 -5.52 17.38
CA PHE A 159 14.28 -6.11 18.46
C PHE A 159 13.78 -7.51 18.09
N MET A 160 13.26 -7.69 16.88
CA MET A 160 12.86 -9.00 16.37
C MET A 160 14.04 -9.97 16.34
N GLU A 161 15.22 -9.50 15.92
CA GLU A 161 16.46 -10.30 15.94
C GLU A 161 16.81 -10.78 17.35
N TYR A 162 16.70 -9.90 18.34
CA TYR A 162 16.85 -10.29 19.75
C TYR A 162 15.84 -11.37 20.16
N VAL A 163 14.56 -11.22 19.77
CA VAL A 163 13.48 -12.17 20.09
C VAL A 163 13.75 -13.58 19.52
N PHE A 164 14.12 -13.70 18.25
CA PHE A 164 14.32 -15.01 17.62
C PHE A 164 15.70 -15.64 17.89
N LYS A 165 16.73 -14.85 18.25
CA LYS A 165 18.05 -15.39 18.63
C LYS A 165 18.15 -15.78 20.10
N ASN A 166 17.37 -15.15 20.97
CA ASN A 166 17.44 -15.38 22.41
C ASN A 166 16.12 -15.96 22.94
N LEU A 167 15.10 -15.12 23.12
CA LEU A 167 13.93 -15.42 23.94
C LEU A 167 13.16 -16.67 23.51
N PHE A 168 12.98 -16.87 22.20
CA PHE A 168 12.22 -18.01 21.66
C PHE A 168 13.03 -18.84 20.67
N SER A 169 14.36 -18.78 20.72
CA SER A 169 15.23 -19.48 19.77
C SER A 169 14.98 -21.00 19.79
N ASP A 170 14.83 -21.58 18.60
CA ASP A 170 14.73 -23.02 18.43
C ASP A 170 16.14 -23.64 18.42
N ASN A 171 16.58 -24.13 19.58
CA ASN A 171 17.86 -24.84 19.75
C ASN A 171 19.09 -24.04 19.26
N GLY A 172 19.11 -22.73 19.52
CA GLY A 172 20.22 -21.85 19.12
C GLY A 172 20.22 -21.44 17.64
N LEU A 173 19.20 -21.84 16.87
CA LEU A 173 19.03 -21.39 15.49
C LEU A 173 18.44 -19.97 15.47
N PRO A 174 18.76 -19.15 14.44
CA PRO A 174 18.26 -17.78 14.30
C PRO A 174 16.80 -17.76 13.79
N LYS A 175 15.93 -18.47 14.49
CA LYS A 175 14.48 -18.59 14.24
C LYS A 175 13.78 -18.97 15.54
N THR A 176 12.53 -18.52 15.69
CA THR A 176 11.72 -18.93 16.84
C THR A 176 11.27 -20.37 16.73
N LEU A 177 10.79 -20.95 17.84
CA LEU A 177 9.89 -22.11 17.80
C LEU A 177 8.72 -21.83 16.84
N ALA A 178 8.23 -22.88 16.18
CA ALA A 178 7.03 -22.78 15.34
C ALA A 178 5.82 -22.46 16.21
N MET A 179 4.91 -21.63 15.71
CA MET A 179 3.63 -21.45 16.37
C MET A 179 2.90 -22.81 16.52
N PRO A 180 2.31 -23.08 17.70
CA PRO A 180 1.53 -24.28 17.95
C PRO A 180 0.48 -24.51 16.86
N SER A 181 0.27 -25.75 16.43
CA SER A 181 -0.62 -26.03 15.30
C SER A 181 -2.06 -25.63 15.54
N ALA A 182 -2.56 -25.68 16.77
CA ALA A 182 -3.93 -25.30 17.06
C ALA A 182 -4.12 -23.78 17.21
N ALA A 183 -3.05 -23.01 17.39
CA ALA A 183 -3.06 -21.54 17.36
C ALA A 183 -2.88 -20.93 15.94
N ARG A 184 -2.62 -21.75 14.92
CA ARG A 184 -2.45 -21.27 13.53
C ARG A 184 -3.77 -20.83 12.93
N LEU A 185 -3.71 -19.89 11.99
CA LEU A 185 -4.89 -19.52 11.20
C LEU A 185 -5.34 -20.73 10.35
N PRO A 186 -6.64 -21.07 10.35
CA PRO A 186 -7.14 -22.15 9.55
C PRO A 186 -6.96 -21.86 8.05
N GLY A 187 -6.74 -22.91 7.27
CA GLY A 187 -6.70 -22.85 5.81
C GLY A 187 -8.09 -23.06 5.20
N ILE A 188 -8.43 -22.29 4.16
CA ILE A 188 -9.63 -22.44 3.34
C ILE A 188 -9.21 -22.37 1.87
N GLY A 189 -9.53 -23.40 1.08
CA GLY A 189 -9.27 -23.39 -0.36
C GLY A 189 -7.79 -23.26 -0.75
N GLY A 190 -6.87 -23.73 0.12
CA GLY A 190 -5.42 -23.65 -0.11
C GLY A 190 -4.77 -22.32 0.27
N MET A 191 -5.51 -21.40 0.91
CA MET A 191 -4.97 -20.17 1.51
C MET A 191 -5.37 -20.05 2.98
N HIS A 192 -4.59 -19.38 3.82
CA HIS A 192 -5.01 -19.08 5.19
C HIS A 192 -6.13 -18.02 5.25
N VAL A 193 -7.00 -18.10 6.27
CA VAL A 193 -8.13 -17.15 6.49
C VAL A 193 -7.70 -15.68 6.58
N GLY A 194 -6.43 -15.43 6.89
CA GLY A 194 -5.83 -14.10 6.84
C GLY A 194 -6.08 -13.32 5.54
N VAL A 195 -6.16 -13.99 4.38
CA VAL A 195 -6.51 -13.34 3.11
C VAL A 195 -7.91 -12.73 3.15
N ILE A 196 -8.88 -13.46 3.70
CA ILE A 196 -10.26 -13.01 3.85
C ILE A 196 -10.31 -11.83 4.82
N LEU A 197 -9.58 -11.90 5.94
CA LEU A 197 -9.46 -10.79 6.89
C LEU A 197 -8.89 -9.53 6.23
N ALA A 198 -7.87 -9.66 5.38
CA ALA A 198 -7.29 -8.54 4.66
C ALA A 198 -8.30 -7.86 3.71
N VAL A 199 -9.09 -8.66 2.98
CA VAL A 199 -10.14 -8.14 2.08
C VAL A 199 -11.26 -7.46 2.88
N LEU A 200 -11.75 -8.09 3.94
CA LEU A 200 -12.78 -7.52 4.81
C LEU A 200 -12.31 -6.21 5.44
N LEU A 201 -11.05 -6.14 5.87
CA LEU A 201 -10.46 -4.91 6.40
C LEU A 201 -10.38 -3.83 5.32
N GLY A 202 -10.00 -4.16 4.09
CA GLY A 202 -9.97 -3.20 2.98
C GLY A 202 -11.36 -2.63 2.66
N LEU A 203 -12.39 -3.47 2.63
CA LEU A 203 -13.78 -3.05 2.44
C LEU A 203 -14.27 -2.18 3.61
N PHE A 204 -13.94 -2.58 4.84
CA PHE A 204 -14.26 -1.81 6.04
C PHE A 204 -13.59 -0.44 6.02
N LEU A 205 -12.30 -0.34 5.66
CA LEU A 205 -11.59 0.93 5.57
C LEU A 205 -12.12 1.81 4.44
N TRP A 206 -12.53 1.23 3.30
CA TRP A 206 -13.21 1.98 2.26
C TRP A 206 -14.50 2.61 2.78
N TYR A 207 -15.33 1.82 3.46
CA TYR A 207 -16.56 2.32 4.08
C TYR A 207 -16.25 3.39 5.15
N LEU A 208 -15.30 3.12 6.04
CA LEU A 208 -14.90 4.04 7.11
C LEU A 208 -14.45 5.40 6.53
N ILE A 209 -13.54 5.41 5.55
CA ILE A 209 -12.95 6.63 4.99
C ILE A 209 -13.98 7.45 4.18
N PHE A 210 -14.83 6.79 3.40
CA PHE A 210 -15.70 7.47 2.43
C PHE A 210 -17.16 7.63 2.87
N ARG A 211 -17.65 6.82 3.81
CA ARG A 211 -19.07 6.79 4.20
C ARG A 211 -19.33 7.21 5.65
N THR A 212 -18.31 7.49 6.46
CA THR A 212 -18.50 7.90 7.86
C THR A 212 -18.06 9.34 8.15
N SER A 213 -18.59 9.91 9.22
CA SER A 213 -18.20 11.24 9.73
C SER A 213 -16.75 11.28 10.23
N PHE A 214 -16.26 10.18 10.81
CA PHE A 214 -14.86 10.03 11.18
C PHE A 214 -13.95 10.07 9.94
N GLY A 215 -14.29 9.31 8.90
CA GLY A 215 -13.56 9.34 7.63
C GLY A 215 -13.57 10.70 6.95
N PHE A 216 -14.69 11.43 7.03
CA PHE A 216 -14.75 12.82 6.57
C PHE A 216 -13.75 13.72 7.29
N LYS A 217 -13.68 13.66 8.63
CA LYS A 217 -12.71 14.44 9.43
C LYS A 217 -11.27 14.09 9.08
N ILE A 218 -10.95 12.79 8.93
CA ILE A 218 -9.63 12.32 8.51
C ILE A 218 -9.24 12.93 7.15
N ARG A 219 -10.14 12.84 6.15
CA ARG A 219 -9.90 13.40 4.82
C ARG A 219 -9.74 14.92 4.84
N ALA A 220 -10.57 15.63 5.62
CA ALA A 220 -10.49 17.08 5.75
C ALA A 220 -9.13 17.51 6.32
N VAL A 221 -8.67 16.84 7.39
CA VAL A 221 -7.35 17.08 7.98
C VAL A 221 -6.24 16.82 6.97
N GLY A 222 -6.34 15.74 6.20
CA GLY A 222 -5.34 15.41 5.19
C GLY A 222 -5.28 16.38 4.01
N MET A 223 -6.38 17.03 3.67
CA MET A 223 -6.41 18.06 2.63
C MET A 223 -5.87 19.40 3.12
N ASN A 224 -6.30 19.84 4.30
CA ASN A 224 -5.80 21.08 4.91
C ASN A 224 -5.95 21.06 6.43
N PRO A 225 -4.86 20.85 7.20
CA PRO A 225 -4.92 20.81 8.65
C PRO A 225 -5.20 22.19 9.27
N ILE A 226 -4.79 23.29 8.62
CA ILE A 226 -5.03 24.66 9.11
C ILE A 226 -6.52 24.98 9.01
N ALA A 227 -7.13 24.78 7.84
CA ALA A 227 -8.56 24.99 7.64
C ALA A 227 -9.39 24.09 8.57
N SER A 228 -8.98 22.83 8.73
CA SER A 228 -9.63 21.89 9.64
C SER A 228 -9.62 22.35 11.11
N ARG A 229 -8.53 23.00 11.55
CA ARG A 229 -8.44 23.56 12.90
C ARG A 229 -9.38 24.75 13.08
N VAL A 230 -9.49 25.62 12.07
CA VAL A 230 -10.44 26.75 12.09
C VAL A 230 -11.89 26.24 12.10
N SER A 231 -12.18 25.13 11.43
CA SER A 231 -13.48 24.45 11.48
C SER A 231 -13.73 23.65 12.78
N GLY A 232 -12.84 23.74 13.77
CA GLY A 232 -13.02 23.13 15.09
C GLY A 232 -12.66 21.64 15.19
N PHE A 233 -12.00 21.05 14.18
CA PHE A 233 -11.58 19.65 14.26
C PHE A 233 -10.37 19.47 15.18
N PRO A 234 -10.33 18.41 16.01
CA PRO A 234 -9.19 18.12 16.87
C PRO A 234 -8.04 17.49 16.06
N VAL A 235 -7.37 18.31 15.23
CA VAL A 235 -6.35 17.89 14.26
C VAL A 235 -5.29 16.98 14.89
N ASN A 236 -4.73 17.37 16.05
CA ASN A 236 -3.67 16.60 16.69
C ASN A 236 -4.15 15.21 17.14
N ARG A 237 -5.39 15.09 17.63
CA ARG A 237 -5.97 13.79 17.99
C ARG A 237 -6.22 12.93 16.76
N LEU A 238 -6.69 13.52 15.67
CA LEU A 238 -6.93 12.81 14.41
C LEU A 238 -5.62 12.33 13.79
N VAL A 239 -4.56 13.14 13.82
CA VAL A 239 -3.21 12.74 13.40
C VAL A 239 -2.68 11.59 14.25
N LEU A 240 -2.82 11.66 15.58
CA LEU A 240 -2.39 10.59 16.47
C LEU A 240 -3.15 9.29 16.22
N LEU A 241 -4.48 9.37 16.07
CA LEU A 241 -5.32 8.23 15.73
C LEU A 241 -4.97 7.65 14.36
N ALA A 242 -4.58 8.50 13.39
CA ALA A 242 -4.13 8.04 12.08
C ALA A 242 -2.92 7.13 12.19
N PHE A 243 -1.92 7.51 13.01
CA PHE A 243 -0.76 6.66 13.27
C PHE A 243 -1.11 5.37 14.02
N VAL A 244 -1.94 5.44 15.06
CA VAL A 244 -2.32 4.26 15.85
C VAL A 244 -3.11 3.27 15.01
N ILE A 245 -4.12 3.72 14.26
CA ILE A 245 -4.94 2.84 13.42
C ILE A 245 -4.09 2.27 12.27
N SER A 246 -3.24 3.09 11.65
CA SER A 246 -2.29 2.64 10.63
C SER A 246 -1.36 1.54 11.17
N GLY A 247 -0.79 1.75 12.37
CA GLY A 247 0.04 0.75 13.05
C GLY A 247 -0.72 -0.51 13.47
N ALA A 248 -1.98 -0.37 13.88
CA ALA A 248 -2.84 -1.51 14.20
C ALA A 248 -3.13 -2.38 12.96
N ILE A 249 -3.35 -1.75 11.80
CA ILE A 249 -3.53 -2.45 10.51
C ILE A 249 -2.24 -3.20 10.13
N ALA A 250 -1.09 -2.56 10.22
CA ALA A 250 0.20 -3.20 9.92
C ALA A 250 0.52 -4.34 10.91
N GLY A 251 0.30 -4.12 12.20
CA GLY A 251 0.51 -5.12 13.25
C GLY A 251 -0.42 -6.34 13.12
N MET A 252 -1.67 -6.11 12.69
CA MET A 252 -2.58 -7.21 12.29
C MET A 252 -1.98 -8.03 11.15
N GLY A 253 -1.41 -7.38 10.14
CA GLY A 253 -0.72 -8.05 9.05
C GLY A 253 0.46 -8.91 9.53
N GLY A 254 1.23 -8.41 10.48
CA GLY A 254 2.33 -9.17 11.10
C GLY A 254 1.85 -10.41 11.86
N ALA A 255 0.78 -10.27 12.64
CA ALA A 255 0.17 -11.39 13.34
C ALA A 255 -0.38 -12.44 12.37
N VAL A 256 -1.08 -11.99 11.32
CA VAL A 256 -1.64 -12.86 10.28
C VAL A 256 -0.54 -13.60 9.52
N GLU A 257 0.55 -12.92 9.14
CA GLU A 257 1.68 -13.56 8.44
C GLU A 257 2.34 -14.62 9.33
N LEU A 258 2.53 -14.34 10.62
CA LEU A 258 3.16 -15.30 11.55
C LEU A 258 2.27 -16.53 11.81
N LEU A 259 0.96 -16.33 12.01
CA LEU A 259 0.02 -17.42 12.33
C LEU A 259 -0.48 -18.16 11.09
N GLY A 260 -0.42 -17.55 9.91
CA GLY A 260 -1.04 -18.05 8.69
C GLY A 260 -0.08 -18.65 7.68
N LYS A 261 1.20 -18.27 7.68
CA LYS A 261 2.13 -18.67 6.63
C LYS A 261 3.27 -19.56 7.13
N THR A 262 3.44 -20.69 6.45
CA THR A 262 4.60 -21.59 6.63
C THR A 262 5.91 -20.81 6.43
N PRO A 263 6.88 -20.87 7.36
CA PRO A 263 7.06 -21.88 8.41
C PRO A 263 6.47 -21.56 9.80
N TYR A 264 5.60 -20.56 9.94
CA TYR A 264 4.97 -20.13 11.21
C TYR A 264 5.98 -19.72 12.28
N ARG A 265 7.03 -18.99 11.86
CA ARG A 265 8.17 -18.61 12.71
C ARG A 265 8.60 -17.19 12.41
N LEU A 266 9.12 -16.50 13.43
CA LEU A 266 9.95 -15.32 13.20
C LEU A 266 11.36 -15.80 12.88
N ALA A 267 11.95 -15.20 11.87
CA ALA A 267 13.31 -15.45 11.42
C ALA A 267 13.84 -14.18 10.74
N ALA A 268 15.13 -14.19 10.42
CA ALA A 268 15.72 -13.12 9.62
C ALA A 268 14.91 -12.89 8.32
N GLY A 269 14.61 -11.63 8.03
CA GLY A 269 13.83 -11.23 6.86
C GLY A 269 12.30 -11.26 7.04
N PHE A 270 11.77 -11.62 8.21
CA PHE A 270 10.33 -11.51 8.47
C PHE A 270 9.86 -10.05 8.33
N GLY A 271 8.84 -9.82 7.49
CA GLY A 271 8.28 -8.49 7.24
C GLY A 271 9.14 -7.58 6.35
N ALA A 272 10.34 -7.99 5.95
CA ALA A 272 11.28 -7.13 5.23
C ALA A 272 10.73 -6.71 3.86
N GLY A 273 10.74 -5.42 3.59
CA GLY A 273 10.31 -4.82 2.33
C GLY A 273 8.79 -4.64 2.19
N PHE A 274 7.96 -5.35 2.97
CA PHE A 274 6.50 -5.24 2.85
C PHE A 274 5.98 -3.84 3.17
N GLY A 275 6.61 -3.12 4.11
CA GLY A 275 6.20 -1.76 4.43
C GLY A 275 6.48 -0.79 3.27
N PHE A 276 7.66 -0.88 2.66
CA PHE A 276 8.03 -0.07 1.49
C PHE A 276 7.16 -0.38 0.26
N ASP A 277 6.91 -1.66 -0.01
CA ASP A 277 5.96 -2.07 -1.04
C ASP A 277 4.55 -1.53 -0.74
N GLY A 278 4.14 -1.52 0.54
CA GLY A 278 2.87 -0.95 0.98
C GLY A 278 2.73 0.54 0.67
N VAL A 279 3.80 1.32 0.87
CA VAL A 279 3.84 2.75 0.51
C VAL A 279 3.64 2.94 -0.99
N ALA A 280 4.35 2.14 -1.79
CA ALA A 280 4.20 2.12 -3.23
C ALA A 280 2.76 1.80 -3.67
N ILE A 281 2.18 0.75 -3.09
CA ILE A 281 0.79 0.34 -3.33
C ILE A 281 -0.18 1.48 -3.01
N ALA A 282 0.01 2.18 -1.88
CA ALA A 282 -0.84 3.31 -1.50
C ALA A 282 -0.77 4.48 -2.49
N LEU A 283 0.42 4.77 -3.02
CA LEU A 283 0.62 5.82 -4.02
C LEU A 283 0.00 5.45 -5.36
N ILE A 284 0.26 4.24 -5.88
CA ILE A 284 -0.30 3.74 -7.16
C ILE A 284 -1.84 3.72 -7.09
N SER A 285 -2.40 3.31 -5.94
CA SER A 285 -3.84 3.24 -5.70
C SER A 285 -4.50 4.60 -5.40
N GLN A 286 -3.75 5.70 -5.43
CA GLN A 286 -4.26 7.06 -5.15
C GLN A 286 -5.02 7.16 -3.82
N LEU A 287 -4.53 6.42 -2.81
CA LEU A 287 -5.13 6.34 -1.49
C LEU A 287 -6.57 5.77 -1.49
N ASN A 288 -6.95 4.98 -2.50
CA ASN A 288 -8.22 4.25 -2.48
C ASN A 288 -8.00 2.83 -1.92
N PRO A 289 -8.64 2.44 -0.80
CA PRO A 289 -8.43 1.11 -0.20
C PRO A 289 -8.74 -0.06 -1.14
N ILE A 290 -9.76 0.07 -2.01
CA ILE A 290 -10.13 -0.99 -2.97
C ILE A 290 -9.04 -1.12 -4.03
N ALA A 291 -8.59 0.01 -4.60
CA ALA A 291 -7.50 -0.01 -5.57
C ALA A 291 -6.19 -0.54 -4.93
N ALA A 292 -5.94 -0.25 -3.66
CA ALA A 292 -4.77 -0.77 -2.94
C ALA A 292 -4.79 -2.30 -2.86
N MET A 293 -5.95 -2.91 -2.60
CA MET A 293 -6.08 -4.38 -2.64
C MET A 293 -5.75 -4.94 -4.03
N LEU A 294 -6.26 -4.31 -5.09
CA LEU A 294 -5.98 -4.76 -6.47
C LEU A 294 -4.50 -4.64 -6.84
N VAL A 295 -3.84 -3.55 -6.47
CA VAL A 295 -2.40 -3.36 -6.71
C VAL A 295 -1.56 -4.32 -5.86
N ALA A 296 -1.96 -4.61 -4.63
CA ALA A 296 -1.31 -5.64 -3.81
C ALA A 296 -1.46 -7.05 -4.41
N ILE A 297 -2.60 -7.35 -5.03
CA ILE A 297 -2.80 -8.59 -5.81
C ILE A 297 -1.84 -8.62 -7.01
N LEU A 298 -1.72 -7.53 -7.76
CA LEU A 298 -0.74 -7.41 -8.85
C LEU A 298 0.69 -7.68 -8.35
N PHE A 299 1.09 -7.10 -7.22
CA PHE A 299 2.43 -7.32 -6.67
C PHE A 299 2.65 -8.78 -6.22
N GLY A 300 1.62 -9.44 -5.68
CA GLY A 300 1.67 -10.87 -5.37
C GLY A 300 1.74 -11.77 -6.60
N ILE A 301 1.06 -11.40 -7.70
CA ILE A 301 1.16 -12.07 -9.01
C ILE A 301 2.61 -12.00 -9.50
N LEU A 302 3.20 -10.80 -9.47
CA LEU A 302 4.60 -10.60 -9.87
C LEU A 302 5.55 -11.43 -9.00
N ASN A 303 5.36 -11.46 -7.68
CA ASN A 303 6.21 -12.21 -6.73
C ASN A 303 6.13 -13.72 -6.94
N THR A 304 4.92 -14.27 -6.97
CA THR A 304 4.70 -15.71 -7.12
C THR A 304 5.06 -16.20 -8.52
N GLY A 305 4.72 -15.42 -9.55
CA GLY A 305 5.08 -15.70 -10.94
C GLY A 305 6.58 -15.57 -11.21
N GLY A 306 7.28 -14.67 -10.52
CA GLY A 306 8.73 -14.48 -10.64
C GLY A 306 9.53 -15.75 -10.39
N THR A 307 9.14 -16.52 -9.37
CA THR A 307 9.79 -17.81 -9.08
C THR A 307 9.62 -18.82 -10.21
N MET A 308 8.44 -18.85 -10.86
CA MET A 308 8.21 -19.71 -12.01
C MET A 308 8.98 -19.25 -13.24
N MET A 309 9.02 -17.94 -13.49
CA MET A 309 9.83 -17.36 -14.57
C MET A 309 11.32 -17.73 -14.40
N GLN A 310 11.85 -17.65 -13.17
CA GLN A 310 13.21 -18.09 -12.88
C GLN A 310 13.41 -19.58 -13.17
N SER A 311 12.45 -20.43 -12.77
CA SER A 311 12.54 -21.87 -13.01
C SER A 311 12.48 -22.27 -14.49
N VAL A 312 11.68 -21.57 -15.30
CA VAL A 312 11.42 -21.95 -16.70
C VAL A 312 12.45 -21.35 -17.65
N ILE A 313 12.77 -20.06 -17.51
CA ILE A 313 13.67 -19.37 -18.45
C ILE A 313 15.05 -19.01 -17.85
N GLY A 314 15.27 -19.32 -16.57
CA GLY A 314 16.56 -19.09 -15.89
C GLY A 314 16.84 -17.63 -15.54
N VAL A 315 15.82 -16.78 -15.56
CA VAL A 315 15.95 -15.34 -15.27
C VAL A 315 15.90 -15.08 -13.77
N PRO A 316 16.83 -14.33 -13.17
CA PRO A 316 16.80 -14.03 -11.73
C PRO A 316 15.50 -13.33 -11.31
N THR A 317 14.98 -13.66 -10.12
CA THR A 317 13.81 -12.97 -9.54
C THR A 317 14.03 -11.47 -9.32
N ALA A 318 15.29 -11.01 -9.30
CA ALA A 318 15.64 -9.60 -9.26
C ALA A 318 15.00 -8.78 -10.40
N ILE A 319 14.70 -9.39 -11.56
CA ILE A 319 13.96 -8.69 -12.64
C ILE A 319 12.58 -8.28 -12.17
N VAL A 320 11.91 -9.11 -11.36
CA VAL A 320 10.60 -8.79 -10.81
C VAL A 320 10.70 -7.60 -9.87
N ASP A 321 11.74 -7.52 -9.06
CA ASP A 321 11.95 -6.38 -8.17
C ASP A 321 12.27 -5.10 -8.97
N ILE A 322 13.02 -5.19 -10.07
CA ILE A 322 13.20 -4.08 -11.03
C ILE A 322 11.86 -3.66 -11.62
N ILE A 323 11.03 -4.60 -12.09
CA ILE A 323 9.70 -4.30 -12.64
C ILE A 323 8.84 -3.59 -11.60
N ARG A 324 8.79 -4.07 -10.35
CA ARG A 324 8.05 -3.38 -9.26
C ARG A 324 8.59 -1.98 -9.05
N GLY A 325 9.91 -1.80 -8.98
CA GLY A 325 10.55 -0.49 -8.87
C GLY A 325 10.15 0.47 -10.01
N LEU A 326 10.13 -0.03 -11.25
CA LEU A 326 9.69 0.74 -12.41
C LEU A 326 8.20 1.09 -12.36
N ILE A 327 7.33 0.18 -11.91
CA ILE A 327 5.91 0.47 -11.69
C ILE A 327 5.78 1.65 -10.74
N ILE A 328 6.53 1.64 -9.65
CA ILE A 328 6.50 2.72 -8.63
C ILE A 328 6.97 4.04 -9.24
N ILE A 329 8.14 4.04 -9.89
CA ILE A 329 8.71 5.25 -10.51
C ILE A 329 7.75 5.82 -11.54
N PHE A 330 7.23 5.00 -12.46
CA PHE A 330 6.32 5.47 -13.50
C PHE A 330 4.96 5.90 -12.96
N ALA A 331 4.44 5.27 -11.89
CA ALA A 331 3.18 5.68 -11.27
C ALA A 331 3.32 7.04 -10.59
N VAL A 332 4.38 7.22 -9.79
CA VAL A 332 4.63 8.48 -9.10
C VAL A 332 4.96 9.61 -10.09
N ALA A 333 5.86 9.36 -11.04
CA ALA A 333 6.21 10.33 -12.07
C ALA A 333 4.99 10.68 -12.94
N GLY A 334 4.22 9.69 -13.39
CA GLY A 334 3.01 9.91 -14.18
C GLY A 334 2.00 10.80 -13.45
N MET A 335 1.74 10.53 -12.17
CA MET A 335 0.83 11.37 -11.37
C MET A 335 1.33 12.79 -11.16
N ALA A 336 2.65 12.98 -10.98
CA ALA A 336 3.24 14.31 -10.86
C ALA A 336 3.12 15.10 -12.18
N ILE A 337 3.39 14.43 -13.30
CA ILE A 337 3.34 14.98 -14.66
C ILE A 337 1.92 15.43 -15.02
N VAL A 338 0.90 14.61 -14.76
CA VAL A 338 -0.51 14.95 -15.07
C VAL A 338 -1.00 16.20 -14.33
N LYS A 339 -0.41 16.51 -13.17
CA LYS A 339 -0.74 17.72 -12.38
C LYS A 339 0.04 18.96 -12.81
N LEU A 340 0.97 18.87 -13.77
CA LEU A 340 1.72 20.04 -14.24
C LEU A 340 0.84 20.92 -15.15
N PRO A 341 0.79 22.25 -14.92
CA PRO A 341 -0.08 23.15 -15.68
C PRO A 341 0.24 23.18 -17.18
N LYS A 342 1.50 22.96 -17.57
CA LYS A 342 1.92 22.87 -18.98
C LYS A 342 1.31 21.68 -19.72
N ILE A 343 1.07 20.58 -19.01
CA ILE A 343 0.54 19.33 -19.61
C ILE A 343 -0.98 19.41 -19.72
N ILE A 344 -1.64 19.98 -18.71
CA ILE A 344 -3.07 20.32 -18.79
C ILE A 344 -3.32 21.24 -20.00
N ALA A 345 -2.50 22.28 -20.19
CA ALA A 345 -2.58 23.17 -21.35
C ALA A 345 -2.34 22.45 -22.70
N PHE A 346 -1.41 21.49 -22.75
CA PHE A 346 -1.13 20.70 -23.96
C PHE A 346 -2.29 19.77 -24.36
N PHE A 347 -2.97 19.16 -23.40
CA PHE A 347 -4.14 18.30 -23.68
C PHE A 347 -5.42 19.12 -23.94
N SER A 348 -5.55 20.31 -23.34
CA SER A 348 -6.66 21.22 -23.63
C SER A 348 -6.62 21.79 -25.05
N SER A 349 -5.43 21.97 -25.65
CA SER A 349 -5.29 22.55 -27.00
C SER A 349 -5.63 21.59 -28.15
N ARG A 350 -5.74 20.27 -27.88
CA ARG A 350 -6.06 19.21 -28.86
C ARG A 350 -7.53 18.76 -28.84
N GLY A 351 -8.42 19.42 -28.10
CA GLY A 351 -9.86 19.18 -28.20
C GLY A 351 -10.44 19.65 -29.54
N PRO A 352 -11.52 19.03 -30.06
CA PRO A 352 -12.11 19.47 -31.32
C PRO A 352 -12.57 20.93 -31.17
N LYS A 353 -12.06 21.81 -32.03
CA LYS A 353 -12.53 23.20 -32.16
C LYS A 353 -14.01 23.15 -32.54
N GLN A 354 -14.92 23.25 -31.57
CA GLN A 354 -16.32 23.51 -31.87
C GLN A 354 -16.45 24.96 -32.33
N GLY A 355 -16.64 25.13 -33.64
CA GLY A 355 -17.35 26.23 -34.29
C GLY A 355 -16.76 27.63 -34.11
N ALA A 356 -15.81 28.00 -34.97
CA ALA A 356 -15.72 29.39 -35.41
C ALA A 356 -16.90 29.63 -36.37
N ASN A 357 -17.94 30.34 -35.91
CA ASN A 357 -18.90 31.08 -36.74
C ASN A 357 -19.87 31.81 -35.81
N GLU A 358 -19.46 32.98 -35.33
CA GLU A 358 -20.40 34.09 -35.08
C GLU A 358 -19.79 35.32 -35.75
N PRO A 359 -20.50 35.97 -36.70
CA PRO A 359 -20.00 37.17 -37.34
C PRO A 359 -20.04 38.33 -36.34
N GLU A 360 -18.93 39.04 -36.27
CA GLU A 360 -18.69 40.24 -35.49
C GLU A 360 -19.68 41.34 -35.91
N VAL A 361 -20.65 41.66 -35.05
CA VAL A 361 -21.53 42.81 -35.25
C VAL A 361 -20.71 44.06 -34.93
N ALA A 362 -20.29 44.76 -35.98
CA ALA A 362 -19.66 46.06 -35.91
C ALA A 362 -20.62 47.09 -35.31
N THR A 363 -20.34 47.57 -34.09
CA THR A 363 -20.91 48.83 -33.61
C THR A 363 -19.98 49.97 -33.99
N ASP A 364 -20.42 50.70 -35.00
CA ASP A 364 -19.88 51.94 -35.53
C ASP A 364 -19.80 53.02 -34.42
N LYS A 365 -18.60 53.56 -34.19
CA LYS A 365 -18.37 54.75 -33.35
C LYS A 365 -18.31 55.95 -34.27
N LYS A 366 -19.39 56.73 -34.33
CA LYS A 366 -19.36 58.10 -34.83
C LYS A 366 -20.19 59.05 -33.98
N ALA A 367 -19.62 60.25 -33.86
CA ALA A 367 -20.19 61.53 -33.47
C ALA A 367 -20.29 61.84 -31.96
N GLU A 368 -19.30 62.62 -31.52
CA GLU A 368 -19.41 63.87 -30.75
C GLU A 368 -20.83 64.47 -30.62
N VAL A 369 -21.09 65.17 -29.51
CA VAL A 369 -21.29 66.64 -29.47
C VAL A 369 -21.79 67.06 -28.07
N THR A 370 -20.96 67.88 -27.41
CA THR A 370 -21.25 68.99 -26.46
C THR A 370 -22.42 68.91 -25.47
N ALA A 371 -22.13 69.09 -24.18
CA ALA A 371 -22.23 70.36 -23.44
C ALA A 371 -21.87 70.13 -21.96
#